data_AF-A0A1X7FQR1-F1
#
_entry.id   AF-A0A1X7FQR1-F1
#
_cell.length_a   1.000
_cell.length_b   1.000
_cell.length_c   1.000
_cell.angle_alpha   90.00
_cell.angle_beta   90.00
_cell.angle_gamma   90.00
#
_symmetry.space_group_name_H-M   'P 1'
#
loop_
_entity.id
_entity.type
_entity.pdbx_description
1 polymer ?
#
loop_
_entity_poly.entity_id
_entity_poly.type
_entity_poly.pdbx_seq_one_letter_code
_entity_poly.pdbx_strand_id
1 'polypeptide(L)'
;MSIDQQAITEDQWRQAELIWNYHQMRHELRPVDVAIGLGSHDLGVAAHSAALYRSGLFPTLVFTGGNSPTTAMVFPRGEAVHFREHAIALGVPAETILLEPDATNTGQNITLAREVLSATGIHPTTLLLISKPYMERRSFATARKLWPDVEFLCASEPLEFDDYLKSIGDEKLVVDMLVGDLQRVIEYPKLGFAIEQEVPEDVHAAYESLIRVGFTSRLIAS
;
A
#
# COMPACT_ATOMS: atom_id res chain seq x y z
N MET A 1 20.61 -22.92 -10.40
CA MET A 1 21.35 -22.41 -9.23
C MET A 1 20.31 -22.07 -8.19
N SER A 2 20.16 -22.92 -7.18
CA SER A 2 19.24 -22.71 -6.07
C SER A 2 19.82 -21.58 -5.23
N ILE A 3 19.15 -20.43 -5.19
CA ILE A 3 19.40 -19.45 -4.13
C ILE A 3 18.86 -20.13 -2.87
N ASP A 4 19.74 -20.44 -1.93
CA ASP A 4 19.30 -20.79 -0.57
C ASP A 4 18.43 -19.63 -0.08
N GLN A 5 17.12 -19.80 -0.14
CA GLN A 5 16.19 -18.97 0.61
C GLN A 5 16.46 -19.27 2.06
N GLN A 6 17.29 -18.43 2.67
CA GLN A 6 17.54 -18.49 4.09
C GLN A 6 16.22 -18.14 4.78
N ALA A 7 15.56 -19.18 5.31
CA ALA A 7 14.40 -19.01 6.17
C ALA A 7 14.77 -18.06 7.32
N ILE A 8 13.91 -17.08 7.59
CA ILE A 8 14.14 -16.16 8.71
C ILE A 8 14.03 -16.93 10.04
N THR A 9 14.77 -16.51 11.07
CA THR A 9 14.68 -17.16 12.38
C THR A 9 13.33 -16.84 13.05
N GLU A 10 12.91 -17.65 14.03
CA GLU A 10 11.68 -17.39 14.79
C GLU A 10 11.68 -16.00 15.46
N ASP A 11 12.83 -15.55 15.95
CA ASP A 11 12.99 -14.20 16.53
C ASP A 11 12.82 -13.10 15.48
N GLN A 12 13.42 -13.27 14.29
CA GLN A 12 13.26 -12.34 13.17
C GLN A 12 11.81 -12.30 12.68
N TRP A 13 11.16 -13.46 12.63
CA TRP A 13 9.74 -13.57 12.29
C TRP A 13 8.88 -12.79 13.30
N ARG A 14 9.09 -12.98 14.61
CA ARG A 14 8.34 -12.26 15.66
C ARG A 14 8.55 -10.74 15.59
N GLN A 15 9.77 -10.30 15.30
CA GLN A 15 10.07 -8.87 15.11
C GLN A 15 9.38 -8.32 13.86
N ALA A 16 9.38 -9.08 12.77
CA ALA A 16 8.72 -8.68 11.53
C ALA A 16 7.19 -8.68 11.67
N GLU A 17 6.62 -9.64 12.39
CA GLU A 17 5.19 -9.71 12.70
C GLU A 17 4.74 -8.51 13.55
N LEU A 18 5.56 -8.06 14.49
CA LEU A 18 5.28 -6.85 15.27
C LEU A 18 5.18 -5.61 14.37
N ILE A 19 6.10 -5.46 13.42
CA ILE A 19 6.09 -4.38 12.42
C ILE A 19 4.90 -4.51 11.46
N TRP A 20 4.60 -5.74 11.01
CA TRP A 20 3.45 -6.03 10.17
C TRP A 20 2.15 -5.57 10.83
N ASN A 21 1.92 -6.00 12.07
CA ASN A 21 0.76 -5.64 12.86
C ASN A 21 0.67 -4.13 13.09
N TYR A 22 1.80 -3.46 13.32
CA TYR A 22 1.85 -2.02 13.42
C TYR A 22 1.40 -1.35 12.11
N HIS A 23 1.79 -1.84 10.93
CA HIS A 23 1.37 -1.23 9.66
C HIS A 23 -0.14 -1.27 9.40
N GLN A 24 -0.83 -2.27 9.94
CA GLN A 24 -2.29 -2.40 9.81
C GLN A 24 -3.00 -1.25 10.54
N MET A 25 -3.80 -0.46 9.82
CA MET A 25 -4.57 0.64 10.41
C MET A 25 -5.82 0.14 11.14
N ARG A 26 -6.37 -1.01 10.72
CA ARG A 26 -7.57 -1.63 11.29
C ARG A 26 -8.76 -0.67 11.36
N HIS A 27 -8.88 0.22 10.37
CA HIS A 27 -10.01 1.13 10.28
C HIS A 27 -11.33 0.36 10.11
N GLU A 28 -12.37 0.78 10.82
CA GLU A 28 -13.70 0.23 10.63
C GLU A 28 -14.26 0.68 9.28
N LEU A 29 -14.50 -0.29 8.39
CA LEU A 29 -14.95 0.00 7.04
C LEU A 29 -16.44 0.38 7.03
N ARG A 30 -16.75 1.44 6.29
CA ARG A 30 -18.09 1.94 6.04
C ARG A 30 -18.18 2.49 4.62
N PRO A 31 -19.37 2.69 4.06
CA PRO A 31 -19.52 3.35 2.77
C PRO A 31 -18.82 4.72 2.75
N VAL A 32 -18.09 4.98 1.66
CA VAL A 32 -17.37 6.23 1.37
C VAL A 32 -17.69 6.72 -0.04
N ASP A 33 -17.34 7.97 -0.33
CA ASP A 33 -17.64 8.59 -1.63
C ASP A 33 -16.82 7.96 -2.77
N VAL A 34 -15.55 7.63 -2.52
CA VAL A 34 -14.61 7.13 -3.52
C VAL A 34 -13.61 6.16 -2.86
N ALA A 35 -13.15 5.15 -3.60
CA ALA A 35 -11.95 4.39 -3.26
C ALA A 35 -10.78 4.69 -4.19
N ILE A 36 -9.56 4.58 -3.67
CA ILE A 36 -8.31 4.70 -4.43
C ILE A 36 -7.50 3.43 -4.22
N GLY A 37 -7.32 2.64 -5.27
CA GLY A 37 -6.40 1.49 -5.29
C GLY A 37 -4.99 1.94 -5.68
N LEU A 38 -4.05 1.84 -4.74
CA LEU A 38 -2.68 2.27 -4.92
C LEU A 38 -1.86 1.24 -5.70
N GLY A 39 -1.29 1.69 -6.82
CA GLY A 39 -0.43 0.92 -7.70
C GLY A 39 0.73 0.27 -6.94
N SER A 40 0.96 -1.00 -7.28
CA SER A 40 2.09 -1.77 -6.81
C SER A 40 2.30 -2.99 -7.71
N HIS A 41 3.22 -3.88 -7.34
CA HIS A 41 3.41 -5.18 -7.98
C HIS A 41 2.33 -6.22 -7.63
N ASP A 42 1.45 -5.91 -6.67
CA ASP A 42 0.53 -6.86 -6.04
C ASP A 42 -0.90 -6.69 -6.58
N LEU A 43 -1.37 -7.67 -7.36
CA LEU A 43 -2.75 -7.69 -7.86
C LEU A 43 -3.80 -7.88 -6.75
N GLY A 44 -3.40 -8.27 -5.54
CA GLY A 44 -4.27 -8.34 -4.36
C GLY A 44 -4.97 -7.02 -4.08
N VAL A 45 -4.34 -5.87 -4.39
CA VAL A 45 -4.97 -4.55 -4.28
C VAL A 45 -6.21 -4.46 -5.19
N ALA A 46 -6.08 -4.85 -6.46
CA ALA A 46 -7.19 -4.82 -7.41
C ALA A 46 -8.28 -5.85 -7.05
N ALA A 47 -7.88 -7.06 -6.63
CA ALA A 47 -8.82 -8.10 -6.22
C ALA A 47 -9.62 -7.71 -4.98
N HIS A 48 -8.95 -7.15 -3.98
CA HIS A 48 -9.60 -6.64 -2.77
C HIS A 48 -10.50 -5.44 -3.09
N SER A 49 -10.07 -4.54 -3.98
CA SER A 49 -10.92 -3.43 -4.44
C SER A 49 -12.22 -3.93 -5.09
N ALA A 50 -12.14 -4.97 -5.91
CA ALA A 50 -13.34 -5.59 -6.49
C ALA A 50 -14.26 -6.21 -5.43
N ALA A 51 -13.70 -6.84 -4.39
CA ALA A 51 -14.48 -7.38 -3.28
C ALA A 51 -15.22 -6.29 -2.50
N LEU A 52 -14.52 -5.20 -2.14
CA LEU A 52 -15.09 -4.08 -1.41
C LEU A 52 -16.17 -3.32 -2.22
N TYR A 53 -15.98 -3.22 -3.54
CA TYR A 53 -17.00 -2.68 -4.45
C TYR A 53 -18.29 -3.53 -4.41
N ARG A 54 -18.17 -4.87 -4.51
CA ARG A 54 -19.33 -5.77 -4.44
C ARG A 54 -20.05 -5.71 -3.10
N SER A 55 -19.34 -5.36 -2.02
CA SER A 55 -19.92 -5.09 -0.70
C SER A 55 -20.59 -3.72 -0.57
N GLY A 56 -20.58 -2.90 -1.63
CA GLY A 56 -21.27 -1.60 -1.67
C GLY A 56 -20.56 -0.47 -0.92
N LEU A 57 -19.25 -0.57 -0.70
CA LEU A 57 -18.51 0.42 0.10
C LEU A 57 -18.17 1.71 -0.64
N PHE A 58 -18.21 1.73 -1.97
CA PHE A 58 -17.97 2.94 -2.74
C PHE A 58 -18.59 2.84 -4.14
N PRO A 59 -19.09 3.95 -4.71
CA PRO A 59 -19.65 4.00 -6.06
C PRO A 59 -18.61 4.28 -7.15
N THR A 60 -17.41 4.77 -6.80
CA THR A 60 -16.35 5.15 -7.74
C THR A 60 -14.99 4.66 -7.24
N LEU A 61 -14.18 4.14 -8.14
CA LEU A 61 -12.84 3.61 -7.86
C LEU A 61 -11.81 4.28 -8.76
N VAL A 62 -10.74 4.81 -8.19
CA VAL A 62 -9.57 5.28 -8.94
C VAL A 62 -8.45 4.25 -8.78
N PHE A 63 -7.93 3.72 -9.88
CA PHE A 63 -6.62 3.07 -9.84
C PHE A 63 -5.55 4.05 -10.26
N THR A 64 -4.49 4.14 -9.45
CA THR A 64 -3.39 5.10 -9.60
C THR A 64 -2.06 4.37 -9.59
N GLY A 65 -1.14 4.73 -10.49
CA GLY A 65 0.17 4.10 -10.58
C GLY A 65 0.61 3.83 -12.02
N GLY A 66 1.76 4.37 -12.36
CA GLY A 66 2.45 4.12 -13.62
C GLY A 66 3.30 2.86 -13.58
N ASN A 67 4.42 2.90 -14.29
CA ASN A 67 5.34 1.77 -14.36
C ASN A 67 6.60 2.06 -13.56
N SER A 68 7.05 1.07 -12.80
CA SER A 68 8.34 1.10 -12.10
C SER A 68 9.30 0.10 -12.74
N PRO A 69 10.64 0.23 -12.55
CA PRO A 69 11.57 -0.81 -12.98
C PRO A 69 11.21 -2.21 -12.47
N THR A 70 10.60 -2.28 -11.27
CA THR A 70 10.15 -3.54 -10.66
C THR A 70 8.85 -4.10 -11.24
N THR A 71 8.01 -3.27 -11.87
CA THR A 71 6.73 -3.70 -12.44
C THR A 71 6.70 -3.72 -13.96
N ALA A 72 7.66 -3.09 -14.64
CA ALA A 72 7.67 -2.98 -16.11
C ALA A 72 7.62 -4.33 -16.85
N MET A 73 8.19 -5.40 -16.30
CA MET A 73 8.11 -6.74 -16.91
C MET A 73 6.75 -7.41 -16.70
N VAL A 74 6.10 -7.18 -15.56
CA VAL A 74 4.85 -7.83 -15.17
C VAL A 74 3.64 -7.04 -15.70
N PHE A 75 3.74 -5.71 -15.66
CA PHE A 75 2.72 -4.75 -16.03
C PHE A 75 3.24 -3.79 -17.12
N PRO A 76 3.51 -4.24 -18.35
CA PRO A 76 4.17 -3.43 -19.38
C PRO A 76 3.43 -2.14 -19.78
N ARG A 77 2.16 -2.02 -19.41
CA ARG A 77 1.29 -0.84 -19.64
C ARG A 77 1.04 0.03 -18.38
N GLY A 78 1.71 -0.26 -17.27
CA GLY A 78 1.54 0.43 -15.99
C GLY A 78 0.62 -0.32 -15.02
N GLU A 79 0.83 -0.07 -13.73
CA GLU A 79 0.16 -0.72 -12.61
C GLU A 79 -1.36 -0.46 -12.64
N ALA A 80 -1.78 0.80 -12.78
CA ALA A 80 -3.20 1.18 -12.78
C ALA A 80 -3.98 0.52 -13.92
N VAL A 81 -3.37 0.42 -15.11
CA VAL A 81 -4.01 -0.22 -16.29
C VAL A 81 -4.29 -1.70 -16.02
N HIS A 82 -3.31 -2.42 -15.45
CA HIS A 82 -3.48 -3.84 -15.14
C HIS A 82 -4.48 -4.06 -14.00
N PHE A 83 -4.46 -3.19 -12.98
CA PHE A 83 -5.41 -3.26 -11.87
C PHE A 83 -6.84 -3.06 -12.36
N ARG A 84 -7.09 -2.11 -13.27
CA ARG A 84 -8.40 -1.92 -13.88
C ARG A 84 -8.87 -3.16 -14.63
N GLU A 85 -8.03 -3.75 -15.46
CA GLU A 85 -8.41 -4.94 -16.22
C GLU A 85 -8.73 -6.12 -15.31
N HIS A 86 -7.92 -6.31 -14.26
CA HIS A 86 -8.17 -7.34 -13.27
C HIS A 86 -9.49 -7.11 -12.52
N ALA A 87 -9.76 -5.87 -12.08
CA ALA A 87 -11.02 -5.54 -11.40
C ALA A 87 -12.25 -5.73 -12.30
N ILE A 88 -12.15 -5.39 -13.60
CA ILE A 88 -13.23 -5.64 -14.58
C ILE A 88 -13.47 -7.14 -14.75
N ALA A 89 -12.40 -7.94 -14.86
CA ALA A 89 -12.52 -9.40 -14.94
C ALA A 89 -13.19 -10.00 -13.69
N LEU A 90 -13.07 -9.33 -12.54
CA LEU A 90 -13.72 -9.69 -11.27
C LEU A 90 -15.12 -9.07 -11.08
N GLY A 91 -15.66 -8.42 -12.11
CA GLY A 91 -17.04 -7.95 -12.16
C GLY A 91 -17.28 -6.50 -11.74
N VAL A 92 -16.23 -5.68 -11.58
CA VAL A 92 -16.41 -4.23 -11.40
C VAL A 92 -16.73 -3.59 -12.76
N PRO A 93 -17.84 -2.83 -12.90
CA PRO A 93 -18.16 -2.15 -14.15
C PRO A 93 -17.06 -1.17 -14.56
N ALA A 94 -16.78 -1.11 -15.86
CA ALA A 94 -15.68 -0.31 -16.40
C ALA A 94 -15.88 1.20 -16.17
N GLU A 95 -17.13 1.65 -16.13
CA GLU A 95 -17.58 3.02 -15.88
C GLU A 95 -17.43 3.46 -14.42
N THR A 96 -17.33 2.52 -13.48
CA THR A 96 -17.04 2.80 -12.06
C THR A 96 -15.57 3.17 -11.86
N ILE A 97 -14.69 2.78 -12.81
CA ILE A 97 -13.24 2.86 -12.64
C ILE A 97 -12.67 4.04 -13.43
N LEU A 98 -12.06 4.97 -12.70
CA LEU A 98 -11.19 6.02 -13.23
C LEU A 98 -9.72 5.55 -13.20
N LEU A 99 -8.93 6.02 -14.15
CA LEU A 99 -7.51 5.67 -14.28
C LEU A 99 -6.61 6.89 -14.10
N GLU A 100 -5.54 6.69 -13.36
CA GLU A 100 -4.39 7.59 -13.23
C GLU A 100 -3.12 6.75 -13.48
N PRO A 101 -2.43 6.89 -14.63
CA PRO A 101 -1.35 5.99 -15.03
C PRO A 101 0.07 6.57 -14.86
N ASP A 102 0.24 7.72 -14.22
CA ASP A 102 1.49 8.49 -14.25
C ASP A 102 2.22 8.50 -12.89
N ALA A 103 1.55 8.17 -11.79
CA ALA A 103 2.17 8.19 -10.47
C ALA A 103 3.33 7.18 -10.32
N THR A 104 4.43 7.63 -9.72
CA THR A 104 5.64 6.81 -9.49
C THR A 104 5.95 6.57 -8.01
N ASN A 105 5.18 7.18 -7.11
CA ASN A 105 5.32 7.04 -5.66
C ASN A 105 3.99 7.34 -4.96
N THR A 106 3.90 7.01 -3.67
CA THR A 106 2.67 7.18 -2.89
C THR A 106 2.18 8.64 -2.82
N GLY A 107 3.07 9.63 -2.79
CA GLY A 107 2.66 11.03 -2.81
C GLY A 107 1.97 11.40 -4.12
N GLN A 108 2.58 11.03 -5.25
CA GLN A 108 1.99 11.21 -6.57
C GLN A 108 0.69 10.42 -6.75
N ASN A 109 0.59 9.21 -6.18
CA ASN A 109 -0.65 8.45 -6.23
C ASN A 109 -1.83 9.27 -5.67
N ILE A 110 -1.60 9.96 -4.55
CA ILE A 110 -2.65 10.79 -3.92
C ILE A 110 -2.91 12.07 -4.72
N THR A 111 -1.88 12.81 -5.14
CA THR A 111 -2.07 14.09 -5.82
C THR A 111 -2.70 13.91 -7.19
N LEU A 112 -2.24 12.92 -7.97
CA LEU A 112 -2.75 12.69 -9.32
C LEU A 112 -4.14 12.04 -9.29
N ALA A 113 -4.43 11.14 -8.33
CA ALA A 113 -5.80 10.65 -8.14
C ALA A 113 -6.79 11.79 -7.81
N ARG A 114 -6.36 12.76 -6.97
CA ARG A 114 -7.14 13.97 -6.69
C ARG A 114 -7.41 14.80 -7.95
N GLU A 115 -6.41 14.94 -8.83
CA GLU A 115 -6.57 15.64 -10.11
C GLU A 115 -7.56 14.94 -11.03
N VAL A 116 -7.49 13.61 -11.15
CA VAL A 116 -8.44 12.80 -11.93
C VAL A 116 -9.88 12.96 -11.41
N LEU A 117 -10.07 12.94 -10.09
CA LEU A 117 -11.38 13.17 -9.48
C LEU A 117 -11.89 14.59 -9.75
N SER A 118 -11.03 15.60 -9.59
CA SER A 118 -11.42 16.98 -9.87
C SER A 118 -11.77 17.21 -11.35
N ALA A 119 -11.06 16.58 -12.28
CA ALA A 119 -11.32 16.68 -13.72
C ALA A 119 -12.67 16.07 -14.12
N THR A 120 -13.19 15.14 -13.31
CA THR A 120 -14.51 14.50 -13.50
C THR A 120 -15.62 15.17 -12.67
N GLY A 121 -15.30 16.25 -11.94
CA GLY A 121 -16.25 16.98 -11.09
C GLY A 121 -16.60 16.25 -9.78
N ILE A 122 -15.81 15.24 -9.40
CA ILE A 122 -16.01 14.48 -8.16
C ILE A 122 -15.17 15.13 -7.05
N HIS A 123 -15.85 15.55 -5.98
CA HIS A 123 -15.24 16.19 -4.82
C HIS A 123 -15.62 15.41 -3.56
N PRO A 124 -14.90 14.32 -3.24
CA PRO A 124 -15.25 13.46 -2.12
C PRO A 124 -14.94 14.15 -0.79
N THR A 125 -15.67 13.76 0.26
CA THR A 125 -15.40 14.11 1.65
C THR A 125 -14.87 12.91 2.45
N THR A 126 -15.08 11.70 1.93
CA THR A 126 -14.61 10.43 2.48
C THR A 126 -13.96 9.58 1.39
N LEU A 127 -12.79 9.01 1.70
CA LEU A 127 -12.00 8.18 0.79
C LEU A 127 -11.58 6.88 1.46
N LEU A 128 -11.59 5.79 0.71
CA LEU A 128 -10.98 4.52 1.11
C LEU A 128 -9.69 4.29 0.32
N LEU A 129 -8.55 4.28 1.01
CA LEU A 129 -7.27 3.89 0.42
C LEU A 129 -7.12 2.37 0.49
N ILE A 130 -6.87 1.76 -0.66
CA ILE A 130 -6.65 0.33 -0.78
C ILE A 130 -5.20 0.12 -1.22
N SER A 131 -4.40 -0.54 -0.38
CA SER A 131 -2.97 -0.74 -0.61
C SER A 131 -2.53 -2.18 -0.35
N LYS A 132 -1.25 -2.48 -0.55
CA LYS A 132 -0.64 -3.68 0.05
C LYS A 132 -0.77 -3.61 1.58
N PRO A 133 -0.83 -4.77 2.28
CA PRO A 133 -1.07 -4.76 3.72
C PRO A 133 -0.07 -3.93 4.52
N TYR A 134 1.22 -4.06 4.25
CA TYR A 134 2.23 -3.31 4.99
C TYR A 134 2.34 -1.82 4.63
N MET A 135 1.53 -1.33 3.67
CA MET A 135 1.57 0.06 3.20
C MET A 135 0.45 0.93 3.78
N GLU A 136 -0.51 0.38 4.53
CA GLU A 136 -1.69 1.13 4.96
C GLU A 136 -1.29 2.39 5.74
N ARG A 137 -0.47 2.26 6.79
CA ARG A 137 -0.07 3.37 7.65
C ARG A 137 0.69 4.47 6.92
N ARG A 138 1.67 4.11 6.09
CA ARG A 138 2.41 5.09 5.28
C ARG A 138 1.50 5.80 4.28
N SER A 139 0.60 5.06 3.65
CA SER A 139 -0.36 5.61 2.69
C SER A 139 -1.31 6.58 3.37
N PHE A 140 -1.85 6.22 4.54
CA PHE A 140 -2.65 7.09 5.38
C PHE A 140 -1.92 8.39 5.74
N ALA A 141 -0.71 8.27 6.31
CA ALA A 141 0.06 9.41 6.77
C ALA A 141 0.42 10.37 5.62
N THR A 142 0.73 9.82 4.45
CA THR A 142 0.99 10.60 3.23
C THR A 142 -0.29 11.28 2.73
N ALA A 143 -1.41 10.56 2.69
CA ALA A 143 -2.68 11.10 2.20
C ALA A 143 -3.23 12.21 3.09
N ARG A 144 -3.19 12.04 4.42
CA ARG A 144 -3.58 13.08 5.38
C ARG A 144 -2.73 14.35 5.27
N LYS A 145 -1.46 14.22 4.87
CA LYS A 145 -0.58 15.37 4.62
C LYS A 145 -0.96 16.14 3.36
N LEU A 146 -1.24 15.42 2.27
CA LEU A 146 -1.46 16.01 0.94
C LEU A 146 -2.91 16.42 0.67
N TRP A 147 -3.86 15.81 1.38
CA TRP A 147 -5.30 16.05 1.23
C TRP A 147 -5.99 16.12 2.60
N PRO A 148 -5.70 17.15 3.42
CA PRO A 148 -6.16 17.22 4.82
C PRO A 148 -7.68 17.35 4.97
N ASP A 149 -8.37 17.89 3.96
CA ASP A 149 -9.81 18.19 3.97
C ASP A 149 -10.70 16.96 3.80
N VAL A 150 -10.13 15.78 3.58
CA VAL A 150 -10.87 14.53 3.39
C VAL A 150 -10.56 13.53 4.49
N GLU A 151 -11.60 12.84 4.93
CA GLU A 151 -11.47 11.71 5.83
C GLU A 151 -11.01 10.47 5.07
N PHE A 152 -9.96 9.81 5.55
CA PHE A 152 -9.40 8.61 4.94
C PHE A 152 -9.63 7.38 5.82
N LEU A 153 -10.17 6.34 5.22
CA LEU A 153 -10.11 4.97 5.71
C LEU A 153 -9.03 4.20 4.94
N CYS A 154 -8.56 3.10 5.51
CA CYS A 154 -7.55 2.25 4.90
C CYS A 154 -8.01 0.81 4.95
N ALA A 155 -7.76 0.09 3.86
CA ALA A 155 -7.97 -1.33 3.78
C ALA A 155 -6.86 -1.96 2.94
N SER A 156 -6.65 -3.24 3.18
CA SER A 156 -5.82 -4.11 2.38
C SER A 156 -6.43 -5.50 2.42
N GLU A 157 -5.90 -6.41 1.60
CA GLU A 157 -6.31 -7.80 1.67
C GLU A 157 -6.10 -8.35 3.09
N PRO A 158 -7.14 -8.97 3.71
CA PRO A 158 -7.06 -9.45 5.08
C PRO A 158 -6.24 -10.76 5.15
N LEU A 159 -4.93 -10.62 4.99
CA LEU A 159 -3.95 -11.70 5.06
C LEU A 159 -3.21 -11.67 6.38
N GLU A 160 -3.03 -12.86 6.96
CA GLU A 160 -2.08 -13.05 8.05
C GLU A 160 -0.64 -12.96 7.52
N PHE A 161 0.30 -12.60 8.39
CA PHE A 161 1.69 -12.37 7.98
C PHE A 161 2.31 -13.61 7.31
N ASP A 162 2.07 -14.81 7.86
CA ASP A 162 2.53 -16.08 7.29
C ASP A 162 2.02 -16.33 5.87
N ASP A 163 0.77 -15.96 5.60
CA ASP A 163 0.19 -16.18 4.28
C ASP A 163 0.72 -15.16 3.28
N TYR A 164 1.05 -13.95 3.74
CA TYR A 164 1.77 -12.97 2.93
C TYR A 164 3.21 -13.40 2.61
N LEU A 165 3.92 -13.99 3.58
CA LEU A 165 5.25 -14.56 3.35
C LEU A 165 5.20 -15.65 2.27
N LYS A 166 4.24 -16.57 2.37
CA LYS A 166 4.04 -17.67 1.40
C LYS A 166 3.65 -17.16 0.02
N SER A 167 2.82 -16.11 -0.07
CA SER A 167 2.35 -15.59 -1.36
C SER A 167 3.47 -14.94 -2.17
N ILE A 168 4.39 -14.24 -1.51
CA ILE A 168 5.58 -13.65 -2.15
C ILE A 168 6.65 -14.73 -2.38
N GLY A 169 6.77 -15.68 -1.44
CA GLY A 169 7.69 -16.79 -1.53
C GLY A 169 9.15 -16.42 -1.28
N ASP A 170 9.46 -15.18 -0.88
CA ASP A 170 10.80 -14.72 -0.47
C ASP A 170 10.68 -13.97 0.86
N GLU A 171 10.87 -14.71 1.96
CA GLU A 171 10.70 -14.18 3.32
C GLU A 171 11.65 -13.01 3.60
N LYS A 172 12.90 -13.10 3.16
CA LYS A 172 13.88 -12.03 3.39
C LYS A 172 13.45 -10.74 2.69
N LEU A 173 12.99 -10.86 1.45
CA LEU A 173 12.48 -9.70 0.70
C LEU A 173 11.25 -9.08 1.38
N VAL A 174 10.33 -9.89 1.92
CA VAL A 174 9.17 -9.38 2.66
C VAL A 174 9.59 -8.59 3.89
N VAL A 175 10.54 -9.12 4.69
CA VAL A 175 11.05 -8.41 5.86
C VAL A 175 11.79 -7.13 5.46
N ASP A 176 12.60 -7.17 4.39
CA ASP A 176 13.22 -5.96 3.83
C ASP A 176 12.16 -4.90 3.47
N MET A 177 11.06 -5.30 2.82
CA MET A 177 9.96 -4.39 2.46
C MET A 177 9.28 -3.79 3.69
N LEU A 178 9.00 -4.58 4.72
CA LEU A 178 8.38 -4.12 5.98
C LEU A 178 9.24 -3.06 6.68
N VAL A 179 10.52 -3.36 6.84
CA VAL A 179 11.50 -2.48 7.48
C VAL A 179 11.66 -1.21 6.67
N GLY A 180 11.78 -1.32 5.34
CA GLY A 180 11.86 -0.16 4.45
C GLY A 180 10.60 0.72 4.52
N ASP A 181 9.41 0.14 4.62
CA ASP A 181 8.16 0.91 4.73
C ASP A 181 8.09 1.62 6.09
N LEU A 182 8.47 0.95 7.18
CA LEU A 182 8.51 1.54 8.52
C LEU A 182 9.52 2.69 8.62
N GLN A 183 10.70 2.58 8.00
CA GLN A 183 11.64 3.71 7.93
C GLN A 183 10.98 4.95 7.31
N ARG A 184 10.18 4.77 6.26
CA ARG A 184 9.47 5.88 5.62
C ARG A 184 8.39 6.46 6.52
N VAL A 185 7.68 5.64 7.30
CA VAL A 185 6.75 6.14 8.34
C VAL A 185 7.47 7.03 9.37
N ILE A 186 8.71 6.68 9.75
CA ILE A 186 9.52 7.44 10.72
C ILE A 186 10.13 8.71 10.10
N GLU A 187 10.67 8.63 8.88
CA GLU A 187 11.50 9.70 8.29
C GLU A 187 10.71 10.69 7.43
N TYR A 188 9.67 10.26 6.72
CA TYR A 188 8.92 11.13 5.80
C TYR A 188 8.25 12.34 6.47
N PRO A 189 7.78 12.29 7.72
CA PRO A 189 7.27 13.48 8.41
C PRO A 189 8.31 14.59 8.52
N LYS A 190 9.58 14.23 8.79
CA LYS A 190 10.71 15.18 8.89
C LYS A 190 11.02 15.86 7.56
N LEU A 191 10.73 15.19 6.46
CA LEU A 191 10.89 15.69 5.09
C LEU A 191 9.64 16.42 4.56
N GLY A 192 8.56 16.47 5.35
CA GLY A 192 7.30 17.10 4.96
C GLY A 192 6.43 16.28 4.01
N PHE A 193 6.73 14.99 3.81
CA PHE A 193 5.99 14.11 2.90
C PHE A 193 4.79 13.42 3.55
N ALA A 194 4.76 13.30 4.88
CA ALA A 194 3.69 12.65 5.63
C ALA A 194 3.39 13.40 6.94
N ILE A 195 2.26 13.10 7.59
CA ILE A 195 2.04 13.47 8.99
C ILE A 195 2.80 12.51 9.91
N GLU A 196 3.18 12.98 11.10
CA GLU A 196 3.83 12.14 12.11
C GLU A 196 2.93 10.98 12.55
N GLN A 197 3.54 9.83 12.83
CA GLN A 197 2.89 8.64 13.35
C GLN A 197 3.63 8.23 14.62
N GLU A 198 2.90 7.96 15.69
CA GLU A 198 3.48 7.43 16.93
C GLU A 198 3.94 5.99 16.68
N VAL A 199 5.25 5.76 16.76
CA VAL A 199 5.85 4.42 16.65
C VAL A 199 6.16 3.92 18.06
N PRO A 200 5.48 2.85 18.53
CA PRO A 200 5.77 2.25 19.83
C PRO A 200 7.23 1.81 19.98
N GLU A 201 7.74 1.85 21.20
CA GLU A 201 9.15 1.53 21.50
C GLU A 201 9.54 0.10 21.09
N ASP A 202 8.64 -0.87 21.27
CA ASP A 202 8.85 -2.26 20.87
C ASP A 202 8.90 -2.43 19.35
N VAL A 203 8.04 -1.72 18.60
CA VAL A 203 8.06 -1.67 17.13
C VAL A 203 9.36 -1.05 16.64
N HIS A 204 9.81 0.05 17.26
CA HIS A 204 11.08 0.69 16.92
C HIS A 204 12.28 -0.21 17.23
N ALA A 205 12.28 -0.90 18.37
CA ALA A 205 13.33 -1.85 18.73
C ALA A 205 13.39 -3.05 17.78
N ALA A 206 12.23 -3.58 17.36
CA ALA A 206 12.15 -4.64 16.34
C ALA A 206 12.74 -4.17 14.99
N TYR A 207 12.41 -2.95 14.58
CA TYR A 207 12.97 -2.31 13.39
C TYR A 207 14.51 -2.21 13.45
N GLU A 208 15.06 -1.70 14.56
CA GLU A 208 16.52 -1.60 14.74
C GLU A 208 17.21 -2.97 14.76
N SER A 209 16.58 -3.96 15.39
CA SER A 209 17.10 -5.33 15.46
C SER A 209 17.21 -5.96 14.06
N LEU A 210 16.16 -5.86 13.25
CA LEU A 210 16.13 -6.40 11.89
C LEU A 210 17.15 -5.71 10.98
N ILE A 211 17.30 -4.38 11.07
CA ILE A 211 18.33 -3.67 10.31
C ILE A 211 19.74 -4.16 10.68
N ARG A 212 20.00 -4.34 11.97
CA ARG A 212 21.32 -4.77 12.48
C ARG A 212 21.75 -6.13 11.93
N VAL A 213 20.80 -7.01 11.64
CA VAL A 213 21.05 -8.35 11.10
C VAL A 213 20.92 -8.43 9.57
N GLY A 214 20.78 -7.28 8.88
CA GLY A 214 20.94 -7.18 7.43
C GLY A 214 19.66 -7.08 6.61
N PHE A 215 18.51 -6.79 7.22
CA PHE A 215 17.27 -6.49 6.49
C PHE A 215 17.23 -5.02 6.02
N THR A 216 18.10 -4.67 5.06
CA THR A 216 18.34 -3.28 4.65
C THR A 216 18.07 -2.95 3.18
N SER A 217 17.69 -3.93 2.35
CA SER A 217 17.70 -3.76 0.88
C SER A 217 16.66 -2.75 0.34
N ARG A 218 15.69 -2.36 1.18
CA ARG A 218 14.61 -1.41 0.84
C ARG A 218 14.64 -0.11 1.65
N LEU A 219 15.67 0.09 2.45
CA LEU A 219 15.88 1.35 3.16
C LEU A 219 16.12 2.49 2.16
N ILE A 220 15.67 3.69 2.52
CA ILE A 220 16.11 4.91 1.84
C ILE A 220 17.54 5.23 2.27
N ALA A 221 18.36 5.69 1.32
CA ALA A 221 19.69 6.19 1.62
C ALA A 221 19.58 7.45 2.48
N SER A 222 20.44 7.53 3.50
CA SER A 222 20.62 8.72 4.34
C SER A 222 21.34 9.83 3.59
#